data_AF-A0A497KX59-F1
#
_entry.id   AF-A0A497KX59-F1
#
_cell.length_a   1.000
_cell.length_b   1.000
_cell.length_c   1.000
_cell.angle_alpha   90.00
_cell.angle_beta   90.00
_cell.angle_gamma   90.00
#
_symmetry.space_group_name_H-M   'P 1'
#
loop_
_entity.id
_entity.type
_entity.pdbx_description
1 polymer ?
#
loop_
_entity_poly.entity_id
_entity_poly.type
_entity_poly.pdbx_seq_one_letter_code
_entity_poly.pdbx_strand_id
1 'polypeptide(L)'
;MNRIFIPSLNIRERMKLSDQEIARMTFNREKKQILEITILRKDFRFKCQRCAVFCCKLGGPIVNKLDLKRLAKTGLNPSEFIEPVRRHHDQQGDAIGVLKQKDDGSCIFLKYDASTGLYECGIYKARPNVCRLYPFEFILEGNEKGVLRVIPCCNGLNAPNGRLVDREFIRKHLLDAIREIL
;
A
#
# COMPACT_ATOMS: atom_id res chain seq x y z
N MET A 1 -11.44 17.99 -50.83
CA MET A 1 -10.51 18.65 -49.88
C MET A 1 -10.59 17.95 -48.54
N ASN A 2 -9.44 17.41 -48.15
CA ASN A 2 -9.04 16.60 -46.99
C ASN A 2 -10.03 16.41 -45.83
N ARG A 3 -10.48 15.15 -45.71
CA ARG A 3 -10.85 14.53 -44.42
C ARG A 3 -9.59 14.49 -43.56
N ILE A 4 -9.60 15.19 -42.43
CA ILE A 4 -8.57 15.07 -41.40
C ILE A 4 -8.73 13.67 -40.79
N PHE A 5 -7.78 12.80 -41.10
CA PHE A 5 -7.65 11.48 -40.50
C PHE A 5 -7.12 11.70 -39.08
N ILE A 6 -8.01 11.72 -38.10
CA ILE A 6 -7.62 11.67 -36.69
C ILE A 6 -7.32 10.19 -36.40
N PRO A 7 -6.06 9.79 -36.13
CA PRO A 7 -5.78 8.43 -35.72
C PRO A 7 -6.51 8.23 -34.40
N SER A 8 -7.44 7.28 -34.38
CA SER A 8 -8.06 6.78 -33.16
C SER A 8 -6.95 6.34 -32.21
N LEU A 9 -6.64 7.19 -31.22
CA LEU A 9 -5.75 6.85 -30.12
C LEU A 9 -6.38 5.69 -29.36
N ASN A 10 -5.87 4.51 -29.66
CA ASN A 10 -6.16 3.26 -28.99
C ASN A 10 -5.52 3.29 -27.59
N ILE A 11 -6.02 4.12 -26.66
CA ILE A 11 -5.49 4.26 -25.28
C ILE A 11 -6.43 3.60 -24.26
N ARG A 12 -6.84 2.36 -24.52
CA ARG A 12 -7.38 1.49 -23.46
C ARG A 12 -6.89 0.07 -23.67
N GLU A 13 -5.58 -0.13 -23.56
CA GLU A 13 -5.09 -1.37 -22.97
C GLU A 13 -5.68 -1.44 -21.56
N ARG A 14 -6.83 -2.11 -21.43
CA ARG A 14 -7.32 -2.58 -20.14
C ARG A 14 -6.21 -3.47 -19.60
N MET A 15 -5.39 -2.98 -18.67
CA MET A 15 -4.50 -3.82 -17.88
C MET A 15 -5.35 -5.00 -17.40
N LYS A 16 -4.98 -6.21 -17.82
CA LYS A 16 -5.65 -7.42 -17.32
C LYS A 16 -5.34 -7.49 -15.83
N LEU A 17 -6.26 -8.02 -15.01
CA LEU A 17 -5.99 -8.21 -13.57
C LEU A 17 -4.68 -9.00 -13.33
N SER A 18 -4.27 -9.84 -14.27
CA SER A 18 -2.98 -10.55 -14.29
C SER A 18 -1.77 -9.63 -14.29
N ASP A 19 -1.86 -8.44 -14.89
CA ASP A 19 -0.72 -7.53 -15.08
C ASP A 19 -0.34 -6.82 -13.78
N GLN A 20 -1.23 -6.87 -12.79
CA GLN A 20 -1.03 -6.33 -11.44
C GLN A 20 -0.42 -7.36 -10.49
N GLU A 21 -0.43 -8.65 -10.80
CA GLU A 21 0.09 -9.71 -9.93
C GLU A 21 1.62 -9.72 -9.96
N ILE A 22 2.26 -9.48 -8.82
CA ILE A 22 3.72 -9.42 -8.67
C ILE A 22 4.28 -10.77 -8.21
N ALA A 23 3.62 -11.40 -7.25
CA ALA A 23 4.04 -12.68 -6.68
C ALA A 23 2.86 -13.48 -6.15
N ARG A 24 2.96 -14.80 -6.22
CA ARG A 24 2.08 -15.74 -5.49
C ARG A 24 2.81 -16.28 -4.27
N MET A 25 2.06 -16.53 -3.20
CA MET A 25 2.62 -17.07 -1.97
C MET A 25 1.77 -18.23 -1.46
N THR A 26 2.44 -19.22 -0.88
CA THR A 26 1.79 -20.23 -0.05
C THR A 26 2.14 -19.97 1.41
N PHE A 27 1.23 -20.29 2.33
CA PHE A 27 1.41 -20.02 3.74
C PHE A 27 0.70 -21.01 4.64
N ASN A 28 1.23 -21.17 5.84
CA ASN A 28 0.52 -21.77 6.96
C ASN A 28 -0.14 -20.65 7.77
N ARG A 29 -1.48 -20.64 7.79
CA ARG A 29 -2.26 -19.57 8.43
C ARG A 29 -2.16 -19.58 9.95
N GLU A 30 -2.24 -20.76 10.56
CA GLU A 30 -2.14 -20.93 12.02
C GLU A 30 -0.82 -20.41 12.58
N LYS A 31 0.28 -20.70 11.87
CA LYS A 31 1.64 -20.25 12.23
C LYS A 31 1.97 -18.86 11.69
N LYS A 32 1.07 -18.23 10.93
CA LYS A 32 1.30 -16.98 10.19
C LYS A 32 2.64 -17.01 9.43
N GLN A 33 2.92 -18.13 8.78
CA GLN A 33 4.23 -18.42 8.19
C GLN A 33 4.10 -18.51 6.66
N ILE A 34 4.86 -17.69 5.95
CA ILE A 34 5.03 -17.84 4.50
C ILE A 34 5.95 -19.04 4.23
N LEU A 35 5.49 -19.96 3.39
CA LEU A 35 6.20 -21.19 3.02
C LEU A 35 6.96 -20.99 1.71
N GLU A 36 6.28 -20.49 0.68
CA GLU A 36 6.87 -20.24 -0.64
C GLU A 36 6.47 -18.87 -1.20
N ILE A 37 7.38 -18.26 -1.97
CA ILE A 37 7.13 -17.02 -2.73
C ILE A 37 7.53 -17.25 -4.19
N THR A 38 6.58 -17.16 -5.10
CA THR A 38 6.78 -17.31 -6.54
C THR A 38 6.63 -15.95 -7.22
N ILE A 39 7.74 -15.41 -7.74
CA ILE A 39 7.76 -14.12 -8.44
C ILE A 39 7.17 -14.30 -9.84
N LEU A 40 6.15 -13.50 -10.16
CA LEU A 40 5.47 -13.51 -11.46
C LEU A 40 6.06 -12.45 -12.39
N ARG A 41 6.37 -11.26 -11.87
CA ARG A 41 6.98 -10.17 -12.64
C ARG A 41 8.44 -9.94 -12.25
N LYS A 42 9.34 -10.57 -13.00
CA LYS A 42 10.78 -10.61 -12.70
C LYS A 42 11.54 -9.31 -12.99
N ASP A 43 10.94 -8.38 -13.72
CA ASP A 43 11.51 -7.09 -14.11
C ASP A 43 10.88 -5.91 -13.34
N PHE A 44 9.87 -6.18 -12.53
CA PHE A 44 9.13 -5.15 -11.81
C PHE A 44 9.99 -4.48 -10.74
N ARG A 45 10.02 -3.14 -10.76
CA ARG A 45 10.84 -2.33 -9.85
C ARG A 45 9.99 -1.39 -9.02
N PHE A 46 10.45 -1.09 -7.81
CA PHE A 46 9.80 -0.12 -6.95
C PHE A 46 10.80 0.72 -6.16
N LYS A 47 10.53 2.02 -6.08
CA LYS A 47 11.11 2.92 -5.08
C LYS A 47 10.12 4.03 -4.77
N CYS A 48 9.78 4.18 -3.50
CA CYS A 48 8.97 5.30 -3.03
C CYS A 48 9.67 6.63 -3.35
N GLN A 49 8.96 7.52 -4.05
CA GLN A 49 9.46 8.85 -4.43
C GLN A 49 9.20 9.91 -3.35
N ARG A 50 8.68 9.51 -2.18
CA ARG A 50 8.25 10.43 -1.09
C ARG A 50 7.36 11.59 -1.59
N CYS A 51 6.49 11.31 -2.56
CA CYS A 51 5.64 12.31 -3.22
C CYS A 51 4.28 12.55 -2.53
N ALA A 52 3.86 11.65 -1.64
CA ALA A 52 2.60 11.69 -0.89
C ALA A 52 1.29 11.63 -1.72
N VAL A 53 1.35 11.82 -3.04
CA VAL A 53 0.19 12.04 -3.92
C VAL A 53 -0.90 10.99 -3.74
N PHE A 54 -0.55 9.70 -3.86
CA PHE A 54 -1.53 8.62 -3.88
C PHE A 54 -1.62 7.82 -2.57
N CYS A 55 -0.72 8.06 -1.62
CA CYS A 55 -0.65 7.31 -0.36
C CYS A 55 -1.01 8.13 0.88
N CYS A 56 -0.84 9.45 0.86
CA CYS A 56 -1.04 10.31 2.03
C CYS A 56 -1.97 11.50 1.76
N LYS A 57 -2.50 11.64 0.54
CA LYS A 57 -3.44 12.71 0.17
C LYS A 57 -4.78 12.21 -0.37
N LEU A 58 -5.04 10.90 -0.28
CA LEU A 58 -6.25 10.24 -0.80
C LEU A 58 -7.04 9.53 0.32
N GLY A 59 -7.25 10.22 1.43
CA GLY A 59 -8.01 9.70 2.57
C GLY A 59 -7.16 9.08 3.68
N GLY A 60 -7.82 8.85 4.81
CA GLY A 60 -7.25 8.21 6.00
C GLY A 60 -7.17 6.68 5.86
N PRO A 61 -6.00 6.05 6.03
CA PRO A 61 -5.90 4.58 6.06
C PRO A 61 -6.71 4.00 7.22
N ILE A 62 -7.34 2.85 6.99
CA ILE A 62 -7.96 2.04 8.03
C ILE A 62 -6.91 1.58 9.04
N VAL A 63 -7.29 1.62 10.32
CA VAL A 63 -6.48 1.23 11.47
C VAL A 63 -7.17 0.03 12.13
N ASN A 64 -6.46 -1.09 12.25
CA ASN A 64 -6.91 -2.26 12.99
C ASN A 64 -6.30 -2.33 14.40
N LYS A 65 -6.61 -3.38 15.16
CA LYS A 65 -6.09 -3.57 16.53
C LYS A 65 -4.56 -3.69 16.59
N LEU A 66 -3.92 -4.32 15.61
CA LEU A 66 -2.45 -4.45 15.55
C LEU A 66 -1.79 -3.11 15.20
N ASP A 67 -2.42 -2.34 14.31
CA ASP A 67 -2.01 -0.97 13.99
C ASP A 67 -2.07 -0.10 15.24
N LEU A 68 -3.17 -0.16 16.00
CA LEU A 68 -3.32 0.61 17.23
C LEU A 68 -2.23 0.27 18.26
N LYS A 69 -1.90 -1.02 18.43
CA LYS A 69 -0.79 -1.46 19.30
C LYS A 69 0.57 -0.91 18.84
N ARG A 70 0.80 -0.81 17.53
CA ARG A 70 2.01 -0.18 16.99
C ARG A 70 2.02 1.33 17.23
N LEU A 71 0.91 1.99 16.94
CA LEU A 71 0.77 3.44 17.07
C LEU A 71 0.92 3.89 18.52
N ALA A 72 0.42 3.13 19.48
CA ALA A 72 0.58 3.41 20.91
C ALA A 72 2.07 3.50 21.35
N LYS A 73 2.98 2.81 20.66
CA LYS A 73 4.43 2.87 20.95
C LYS A 73 5.07 4.20 20.57
N THR A 74 4.36 5.07 19.84
CA THR A 74 4.84 6.42 19.51
C THR A 74 4.72 7.40 20.67
N GLY A 75 4.00 7.03 21.75
CA GLY A 75 3.68 7.92 22.87
C GLY A 75 2.56 8.92 22.57
N LEU A 76 2.02 8.91 21.34
CA LEU A 76 0.90 9.75 20.95
C LEU A 76 -0.43 9.17 21.44
N ASN A 77 -1.36 10.03 21.82
CA ASN A 77 -2.70 9.62 22.24
C ASN A 77 -3.57 9.25 21.01
N PRO A 78 -4.04 8.00 20.87
CA PRO A 78 -4.82 7.58 19.71
C PRO A 78 -6.06 8.42 19.40
N SER A 79 -6.73 8.99 20.41
CA SER A 79 -7.92 9.83 20.19
C SER A 79 -7.61 11.12 19.43
N GLU A 80 -6.36 11.59 19.44
CA GLU A 80 -5.93 12.79 18.72
C GLU A 80 -5.86 12.56 17.22
N PHE A 81 -5.59 11.33 16.78
CA PHE A 81 -5.28 11.04 15.37
C PHE A 81 -6.10 9.90 14.74
N ILE A 82 -6.98 9.24 15.48
CA ILE A 82 -7.93 8.25 14.95
C ILE A 82 -9.35 8.80 15.02
N GLU A 83 -10.12 8.61 13.95
CA GLU A 83 -11.56 8.85 13.91
C GLU A 83 -12.33 7.54 13.75
N PRO A 84 -13.55 7.42 14.32
CA PRO A 84 -14.37 6.22 14.21
C PRO A 84 -14.79 5.98 12.76
N VAL A 85 -14.91 4.72 12.36
CA VAL A 85 -15.46 4.35 11.06
C VAL A 85 -16.94 4.74 10.99
N ARG A 86 -17.31 5.75 10.20
CA ARG A 86 -18.71 6.10 9.96
C ARG A 86 -19.32 5.12 8.95
N ARG A 87 -19.95 4.04 9.44
CA ARG A 87 -21.00 3.13 8.87
C ARG A 87 -21.08 2.83 7.35
N HIS A 88 -20.13 3.20 6.51
CA HIS A 88 -20.10 2.87 5.07
C HIS A 88 -19.02 1.84 4.71
N HIS A 89 -18.30 1.31 5.70
CA HIS A 89 -17.29 0.26 5.52
C HIS A 89 -17.65 -0.99 6.33
N ASP A 90 -18.86 -1.50 6.11
CA ASP A 90 -19.46 -2.67 6.79
C ASP A 90 -18.82 -4.03 6.43
N GLN A 91 -17.53 -4.08 6.04
CA GLN A 91 -16.89 -5.32 5.58
C GLN A 91 -15.45 -5.57 6.06
N GLN A 92 -14.89 -4.77 6.97
CA GLN A 92 -13.63 -5.11 7.64
C GLN A 92 -13.87 -5.26 9.14
N GLY A 93 -14.22 -6.48 9.57
CA GLY A 93 -14.61 -6.78 10.96
C GLY A 93 -13.58 -6.41 12.03
N ASP A 94 -12.32 -6.15 11.64
CA ASP A 94 -11.23 -5.75 12.55
C ASP A 94 -10.89 -4.25 12.52
N ALA A 95 -11.64 -3.43 11.78
CA ALA A 95 -11.40 -1.98 11.70
C ALA A 95 -11.79 -1.28 13.01
N ILE A 96 -10.83 -0.57 13.61
CA ILE A 96 -11.02 0.23 14.83
C ILE A 96 -11.36 1.68 14.48
N GLY A 97 -10.82 2.19 13.37
CA GLY A 97 -10.99 3.57 12.94
C GLY A 97 -10.23 3.83 11.66
N VAL A 98 -10.15 5.10 11.27
CA VAL A 98 -9.25 5.57 10.21
C VAL A 98 -8.34 6.67 10.76
N LEU A 99 -7.16 6.84 10.19
CA LEU A 99 -6.33 7.99 10.55
C LEU A 99 -6.99 9.30 10.10
N LYS A 100 -6.99 10.30 10.97
CA LYS A 100 -7.50 11.63 10.66
C LYS A 100 -6.75 12.27 9.50
N GLN A 101 -7.46 13.16 8.83
CA GLN A 101 -6.93 14.04 7.80
C GLN A 101 -6.82 15.46 8.34
N LYS A 102 -5.94 16.26 7.74
CA LYS A 102 -5.91 17.70 7.89
C LYS A 102 -7.01 18.32 7.01
N ASP A 103 -7.19 19.63 7.13
CA ASP A 103 -8.17 20.38 6.35
C ASP A 103 -7.95 20.30 4.83
N ASP A 104 -6.70 20.10 4.39
CA ASP A 104 -6.34 19.91 2.98
C ASP A 104 -6.54 18.47 2.46
N GLY A 105 -7.11 17.58 3.28
CA GLY A 105 -7.32 16.16 2.96
C GLY A 105 -6.05 15.29 3.06
N SER A 106 -4.91 15.87 3.44
CA SER A 106 -3.70 15.08 3.68
C SER A 106 -3.73 14.38 5.04
N CYS A 107 -3.02 13.26 5.15
CA CYS A 107 -2.86 12.52 6.40
C CYS A 107 -2.30 13.43 7.50
N ILE A 108 -2.84 13.33 8.72
CA ILE A 108 -2.43 14.13 9.89
C ILE A 108 -0.92 14.06 10.18
N PHE A 109 -0.26 12.96 9.84
CA PHE A 109 1.18 12.77 10.06
C PHE A 109 2.07 13.21 8.89
N LEU A 110 1.50 13.71 7.80
CA LEU A 110 2.28 14.15 6.64
C LEU A 110 2.99 15.47 6.94
N LYS A 111 4.28 15.57 6.63
CA LYS A 111 5.06 16.81 6.71
C LYS A 111 5.75 17.06 5.37
N TYR A 112 5.95 18.32 5.01
CA TYR A 112 6.77 18.70 3.88
C TYR A 112 8.11 19.22 4.41
N ASP A 113 9.20 18.67 3.90
CA ASP A 113 10.54 19.12 4.20
C ASP A 113 11.03 20.02 3.06
N ALA A 114 11.04 21.33 3.30
CA ALA A 114 11.46 22.32 2.32
C ALA A 114 12.95 22.22 1.95
N SER A 115 13.79 21.63 2.81
CA SER A 115 15.23 21.50 2.54
C SER A 115 15.53 20.41 1.52
N THR A 116 14.75 19.33 1.54
CA THR A 116 14.89 18.21 0.58
C THR A 116 13.88 18.27 -0.56
N GLY A 117 12.82 19.09 -0.41
CA GLY A 117 11.70 19.14 -1.34
C GLY A 117 10.80 17.90 -1.31
N LEU A 118 10.90 17.07 -0.26
CA LEU A 118 10.21 15.78 -0.15
C LEU A 118 9.20 15.75 1.00
N TYR A 119 8.26 14.82 0.93
CA TYR A 119 7.32 14.57 2.03
C TYR A 119 7.83 13.52 3.02
N GLU A 120 7.49 13.74 4.28
CA GLU A 120 7.85 12.88 5.40
C GLU A 120 6.62 12.42 6.19
N CYS A 121 6.70 11.23 6.77
CA CYS A 121 5.66 10.70 7.65
C CYS A 121 6.17 10.73 9.08
N GLY A 122 5.50 11.48 9.96
CA GLY A 122 5.88 11.60 11.37
C GLY A 122 5.86 10.28 12.15
N ILE A 123 5.16 9.26 11.63
CA ILE A 123 5.06 7.93 12.23
C ILE A 123 5.60 6.82 11.32
N TYR A 124 6.59 7.10 10.45
CA TYR A 124 7.01 6.17 9.39
C TYR A 124 7.31 4.73 9.87
N LYS A 125 7.90 4.57 11.06
CA LYS A 125 8.18 3.24 11.66
C LYS A 125 6.95 2.56 12.26
N ALA A 126 5.93 3.33 12.67
CA ALA A 126 4.71 2.85 13.31
C ALA A 126 3.49 2.87 12.35
N ARG A 127 3.73 3.01 11.05
CA ARG A 127 2.67 3.09 10.02
C ARG A 127 1.65 1.96 10.15
N PRO A 128 0.35 2.24 9.90
CA PRO A 128 -0.67 1.20 9.74
C PRO A 128 -0.31 0.20 8.64
N ASN A 129 -0.89 -1.00 8.69
CA ASN A 129 -0.53 -2.11 7.80
C ASN A 129 -0.70 -1.72 6.32
N VAL A 130 -1.83 -1.07 6.00
CA VAL A 130 -2.13 -0.53 4.66
C VAL A 130 -1.01 0.41 4.18
N CYS A 131 -0.52 1.29 5.04
CA CYS A 131 0.57 2.23 4.70
C CYS A 131 1.94 1.57 4.57
N ARG A 132 2.15 0.40 5.19
CA ARG A 132 3.40 -0.38 5.05
C ARG A 132 3.42 -1.19 3.76
N LEU A 133 2.25 -1.69 3.34
CA LEU A 133 2.12 -2.45 2.09
C LEU A 133 2.09 -1.57 0.86
N TYR A 134 1.52 -0.36 0.93
CA TYR A 134 1.40 0.51 -0.24
C TYR A 134 2.73 0.68 -1.01
N PRO A 135 2.75 0.52 -2.35
CA PRO A 135 1.62 0.39 -3.27
C PRO A 135 1.18 -1.06 -3.53
N PHE A 136 1.63 -2.02 -2.72
CA PHE A 136 1.22 -3.40 -2.83
C PHE A 136 -0.04 -3.67 -2.02
N GLU A 137 -0.77 -4.69 -2.44
CA GLU A 137 -1.88 -5.29 -1.70
C GLU A 137 -1.70 -6.81 -1.69
N PHE A 138 -2.04 -7.46 -0.58
CA PHE A 138 -2.00 -8.91 -0.49
C PHE A 138 -3.41 -9.45 -0.34
N ILE A 139 -3.81 -10.28 -1.29
CA ILE A 139 -5.16 -10.83 -1.39
C ILE A 139 -5.08 -12.32 -1.08
N LEU A 140 -5.91 -12.78 -0.15
CA LEU A 140 -6.03 -14.20 0.17
C LEU A 140 -6.81 -14.92 -0.93
N GLU A 141 -6.24 -16.02 -1.43
CA GLU A 141 -6.87 -16.94 -2.38
C GLU A 141 -7.13 -18.28 -1.67
N GLY A 142 -8.12 -18.27 -0.76
CA GLY A 142 -8.41 -19.40 0.13
C GLY A 142 -7.58 -19.39 1.41
N ASN A 143 -7.34 -20.57 1.99
CA ASN A 143 -6.73 -20.70 3.33
C ASN A 143 -5.21 -20.85 3.34
N GLU A 144 -4.59 -21.15 2.20
CA GLU A 144 -3.17 -21.51 2.12
C GLU A 144 -2.41 -20.76 1.02
N LYS A 145 -3.12 -19.96 0.23
CA LYS A 145 -2.57 -19.24 -0.93
C LYS A 145 -2.99 -17.79 -0.91
N GLY A 146 -2.15 -16.94 -1.49
CA GLY A 146 -2.47 -15.54 -1.70
C GLY A 146 -1.60 -14.93 -2.78
N VAL A 147 -2.04 -13.78 -3.27
CA VAL A 147 -1.40 -13.03 -4.34
C VAL A 147 -1.03 -11.64 -3.87
N LEU A 148 0.22 -11.26 -4.13
CA LEU A 148 0.70 -9.90 -3.99
C LEU A 148 0.41 -9.16 -5.30
N ARG A 149 -0.45 -8.15 -5.24
CA ARG A 149 -0.75 -7.26 -6.37
C ARG A 149 -0.20 -5.88 -6.15
N VAL A 150 -0.23 -5.07 -7.20
CA VAL A 150 0.18 -3.68 -7.17
C VAL A 150 -0.95 -2.74 -7.60
N ILE A 151 -1.10 -1.65 -6.85
CA ILE A 151 -2.03 -0.57 -7.15
C ILE A 151 -1.36 0.33 -8.21
N PRO A 152 -1.89 0.41 -9.44
CA PRO A 152 -1.18 0.96 -10.60
C PRO A 152 -1.07 2.49 -10.64
N CYS A 153 -1.32 3.20 -9.53
CA CYS A 153 -1.31 4.66 -9.47
C CYS A 153 -0.05 5.27 -8.85
N CYS A 154 0.83 4.47 -8.24
CA CYS A 154 1.96 5.03 -7.51
C CYS A 154 3.07 5.55 -8.46
N ASN A 155 3.57 6.75 -8.21
CA ASN A 155 4.71 7.33 -8.96
C ASN A 155 6.04 6.57 -8.74
N GLY A 156 6.09 5.62 -7.80
CA GLY A 156 7.28 4.82 -7.51
C GLY A 156 7.38 3.51 -8.30
N LEU A 157 6.35 3.18 -9.08
CA LEU A 157 6.29 1.96 -9.89
C LEU A 157 7.24 2.07 -11.08
N ASN A 158 8.06 1.03 -11.29
CA ASN A 158 9.06 0.97 -12.35
C ASN A 158 9.98 2.20 -12.45
N ALA A 159 10.20 2.89 -11.33
CA ALA A 159 11.13 4.01 -11.29
C ALA A 159 12.54 3.55 -11.75
N PRO A 160 13.27 4.34 -12.57
CA PRO A 160 14.60 3.94 -13.06
C PRO A 160 15.60 3.63 -11.94
N ASN A 161 15.48 4.34 -10.82
CA ASN A 161 16.27 4.12 -9.60
C ASN A 161 15.61 3.13 -8.62
N GLY A 162 14.64 2.37 -9.09
CA GLY A 162 13.85 1.39 -8.35
C GLY A 162 14.61 0.09 -8.11
N ARG A 163 14.40 -0.48 -6.91
CA ARG A 163 14.90 -1.82 -6.59
C ARG A 163 14.02 -2.86 -7.23
N LEU A 164 14.60 -3.98 -7.65
CA LEU A 164 13.84 -5.12 -8.13
C LEU A 164 12.96 -5.67 -7.00
N VAL A 165 11.70 -5.98 -7.32
CA VAL A 165 10.75 -6.58 -6.37
C VAL A 165 10.86 -8.09 -6.47
N ASP A 166 11.96 -8.61 -5.94
CA ASP A 166 12.24 -10.04 -5.86
C ASP A 166 11.89 -10.63 -4.48
N ARG A 167 12.29 -11.88 -4.24
CA ARG A 167 12.06 -12.56 -2.96
C ARG A 167 12.74 -11.85 -1.79
N GLU A 168 13.91 -11.24 -1.98
CA GLU A 168 14.62 -10.52 -0.92
C GLU A 168 13.88 -9.22 -0.59
N PHE A 169 13.44 -8.48 -1.60
CA PHE A 169 12.62 -7.28 -1.42
C PHE A 169 11.37 -7.58 -0.59
N ILE A 170 10.62 -8.62 -0.97
CA ILE A 170 9.40 -9.02 -0.26
C ILE A 170 9.72 -9.39 1.19
N ARG A 171 10.75 -10.22 1.42
CA ARG A 171 11.17 -10.63 2.77
C ARG A 171 11.55 -9.45 3.65
N LYS A 172 12.28 -8.48 3.09
CA LYS A 172 12.81 -7.33 3.82
C LYS A 172 11.75 -6.27 4.10
N HIS A 173 10.84 -6.02 3.17
CA HIS A 173 9.97 -4.83 3.22
C HIS A 173 8.50 -5.13 3.42
N LEU A 174 8.02 -6.30 3.01
CA LEU A 174 6.58 -6.61 2.96
C LEU A 174 6.17 -7.76 3.89
N LEU A 175 7.10 -8.65 4.24
CA LEU A 175 6.78 -9.90 4.93
C LEU A 175 6.05 -9.70 6.26
N ASP A 176 6.51 -8.77 7.09
CA ASP A 176 5.88 -8.52 8.39
C ASP A 176 4.45 -7.99 8.23
N ALA A 177 4.23 -7.17 7.21
CA ALA A 177 2.91 -6.62 6.91
C ALA A 177 1.95 -7.68 6.33
N ILE A 178 2.46 -8.59 5.50
CA ILE A 178 1.71 -9.74 4.96
C ILE A 178 1.32 -10.71 6.08
N ARG A 179 2.23 -11.00 7.01
CA ARG A 179 1.98 -11.90 8.17
C ARG A 179 0.83 -11.43 9.07
N GLU A 180 0.58 -10.13 9.11
CA GLU A 180 -0.53 -9.57 9.88
C GLU A 180 -1.89 -9.74 9.20
N ILE A 181 -1.91 -10.08 7.91
CA ILE A 181 -3.13 -10.40 7.16
C ILE A 181 -3.52 -11.89 7.32
N LEU A 182 -2.55 -12.77 7.56
CA LEU A 182 -2.77 -14.21 7.75
C LEU A 182 -3.52 -14.49 9.06
#